data_AF-A0A522Y1F8-F1
#
_entry.id   AF-A0A522Y1F8-F1
#
_cell.length_a   1.000
_cell.length_b   1.000
_cell.length_c   1.000
_cell.angle_alpha   90.00
_cell.angle_beta   90.00
_cell.angle_gamma   90.00
#
_symmetry.space_group_name_H-M   'P 1'
#
loop_
_entity.id
_entity.type
_entity.pdbx_description
1 polymer ?
#
loop_
_entity_poly.entity_id
_entity_poly.type
_entity_poly.pdbx_seq_one_letter_code
_entity_poly.pdbx_strand_id
1 'polypeptide(L)'
;MGIATNEVPIMGKPGKKRIMVQLWGVIAKAIDRDFKALHIKRDSYLNALFKSEIENLAGEVTFRNSDAVRERIQSRKLPNRVKLTLELDADLVSRIDEVLQERNIPRDSFVNRVLFFLIAKKPHLDALGIEYERRSQASAKPLEDAWGYLRDPFFHIRSLNDDRFYTLAHFPDCPLSQSLPNLFALNTAVSDQDWEMMNISADDLLAELGMISDMEVGHATN
;
A
#
# COMPACT_ATOMS: atom_id res chain seq x y z
N MET A 1 -9.56 47.48 20.45
CA MET A 1 -8.26 47.18 19.83
C MET A 1 -8.11 45.67 19.73
N GLY A 2 -8.42 45.08 18.58
CA GLY A 2 -8.18 43.67 18.29
C GLY A 2 -7.01 43.57 17.33
N ILE A 3 -5.91 42.95 17.74
CA ILE A 3 -4.73 42.75 16.91
C ILE A 3 -5.04 41.57 15.99
N ALA A 4 -5.28 41.86 14.71
CA ALA A 4 -5.36 40.83 13.68
C ALA A 4 -3.96 40.22 13.49
N THR A 5 -3.80 38.97 13.91
CA THR A 5 -2.60 38.18 13.62
C THR A 5 -2.61 37.82 12.15
N ASN A 6 -1.79 38.52 11.35
CA ASN A 6 -1.47 38.13 9.98
C ASN A 6 -0.72 36.79 10.02
N GLU A 7 -1.42 35.69 9.79
CA GLU A 7 -0.79 34.41 9.46
C GLU A 7 -0.18 34.53 8.07
N VAL A 8 1.14 34.68 8.01
CA VAL A 8 1.89 34.62 6.76
C VAL A 8 1.75 33.20 6.20
N PRO A 9 1.25 33.02 4.96
CA PRO A 9 1.20 31.71 4.34
C PRO A 9 2.62 31.17 4.27
N ILE A 10 2.85 30.00 4.86
CA ILE A 10 4.13 29.30 4.76
C ILE A 10 4.30 28.90 3.29
N MET A 11 4.90 29.78 2.48
CA MET A 11 5.26 29.48 1.10
C MET A 11 6.26 28.33 1.13
N GLY A 12 5.85 27.18 0.59
CA GLY A 12 6.73 26.03 0.40
C GLY A 12 7.93 26.42 -0.48
N LYS A 13 9.02 25.64 -0.38
CA LYS A 13 10.15 25.82 -1.30
C LYS A 13 9.65 25.73 -2.75
N PRO A 14 10.13 26.59 -3.67
CA PRO A 14 9.72 26.53 -5.07
C PRO A 14 9.96 25.12 -5.62
N GLY A 15 8.95 24.56 -6.28
CA GLY A 15 9.00 23.18 -6.83
C GLY A 15 8.64 22.06 -5.84
N LYS A 16 8.39 22.35 -4.55
CA LYS A 16 7.93 21.36 -3.57
C LYS A 16 6.45 21.56 -3.22
N LYS A 17 5.73 20.46 -2.99
CA LYS A 17 4.33 20.42 -2.54
C LYS A 17 4.23 19.52 -1.31
N ARG A 18 3.49 20.00 -0.30
CA ARG A 18 3.18 19.21 0.90
C ARG A 18 1.90 18.43 0.68
N ILE A 19 1.95 17.13 0.93
CA ILE A 19 0.77 16.27 0.97
C ILE A 19 0.60 15.69 2.36
N MET A 20 -0.65 15.52 2.77
CA MET A 20 -1.00 14.82 4.01
C MET A 20 -1.53 13.44 3.66
N VAL A 21 -1.03 12.41 4.35
CA VAL A 21 -1.47 11.02 4.22
C VAL A 21 -1.81 10.45 5.60
N GLN A 22 -2.79 9.54 5.65
CA GLN A 22 -3.12 8.80 6.87
C GLN A 22 -2.36 7.48 6.86
N LEU A 23 -1.41 7.33 7.77
CA LEU A 23 -0.64 6.09 7.92
C LEU A 23 -1.14 5.24 9.07
N TRP A 24 -0.97 3.93 8.97
CA TRP A 24 -1.02 3.05 10.12
C TRP A 24 0.07 3.44 11.13
N GLY A 25 -0.31 3.75 12.36
CA GLY A 25 0.62 4.25 13.38
C GLY A 25 1.82 3.33 13.67
N VAL A 26 1.68 2.02 13.49
CA VAL A 26 2.80 1.07 13.65
C VAL A 26 3.83 1.28 12.54
N ILE A 27 3.39 1.43 11.28
CA ILE A 27 4.26 1.71 10.14
C ILE A 27 4.97 3.06 10.32
N ALA A 28 4.22 4.10 10.69
CA ALA A 28 4.79 5.44 10.86
C ALA A 28 5.90 5.47 11.93
N LYS A 29 5.71 4.77 13.06
CA LYS A 29 6.73 4.66 14.11
C LYS A 29 7.96 3.87 13.65
N ALA A 30 7.76 2.77 12.92
CA ALA A 30 8.85 1.94 12.43
C ALA A 30 9.71 2.69 11.41
N ILE A 31 9.08 3.35 10.42
CA ILE A 31 9.78 4.15 9.41
C ILE A 31 10.59 5.29 10.06
N ASP A 32 10.02 6.04 11.00
CA ASP A 32 10.75 7.11 11.69
C ASP A 32 11.97 6.58 12.46
N ARG A 33 11.82 5.45 13.17
CA ARG A 33 12.93 4.78 13.87
C ARG A 33 14.02 4.35 12.89
N ASP A 34 13.64 3.64 11.82
CA ASP A 34 14.60 3.00 10.91
C ASP A 34 15.34 4.04 10.06
N PHE A 35 14.65 5.09 9.60
CA PHE A 35 15.32 6.19 8.87
C PHE A 35 16.28 6.98 9.75
N LYS A 36 15.96 7.21 11.03
CA LYS A 36 16.89 7.82 11.98
C LYS A 36 18.12 6.95 12.20
N ALA A 37 17.93 5.64 12.38
CA ALA A 37 19.03 4.70 12.58
C ALA A 37 19.95 4.60 11.36
N LEU A 38 19.40 4.75 10.15
CA LEU A 38 20.16 4.73 8.90
C LEU A 38 20.70 6.11 8.49
N HIS A 39 20.46 7.16 9.28
CA HIS A 39 20.81 8.55 8.95
C HIS A 39 20.23 9.05 7.61
N ILE A 40 19.04 8.56 7.23
CA ILE A 40 18.35 8.90 5.99
C ILE A 40 17.36 10.04 6.24
N LYS A 41 17.39 11.08 5.39
CA LYS A 41 16.36 12.12 5.39
C LYS A 41 15.07 11.61 4.74
N ARG A 42 14.06 11.33 5.58
CA ARG A 42 12.76 10.74 5.19
C ARG A 42 12.18 11.27 3.89
N ASP A 43 11.86 12.57 3.84
CA ASP A 43 11.13 13.13 2.70
C ASP A 43 11.96 13.08 1.41
N SER A 44 13.29 13.26 1.51
CA SER A 44 14.17 13.14 0.35
C SER A 44 14.22 11.72 -0.20
N TYR A 45 14.25 10.72 0.69
CA TYR A 45 14.24 9.31 0.30
C TYR A 45 12.90 8.89 -0.28
N LEU A 46 11.80 9.23 0.40
CA LEU A 46 10.45 8.92 -0.08
C LEU A 46 10.11 9.61 -1.40
N ASN A 47 10.64 10.81 -1.63
CA ASN A 47 10.53 11.47 -2.93
C ASN A 47 11.18 10.66 -4.06
N ALA A 48 12.39 10.15 -3.83
CA ALA A 48 13.07 9.31 -4.82
C ALA A 48 12.35 7.97 -5.01
N LEU A 49 11.96 7.32 -3.92
CA LEU A 49 11.24 6.05 -3.94
C LEU A 49 9.89 6.18 -4.65
N PHE A 50 9.05 7.14 -4.27
CA PHE A 50 7.73 7.29 -4.90
C PHE A 50 7.81 7.64 -6.39
N LYS A 51 8.91 8.24 -6.84
CA LYS A 51 9.13 8.52 -8.26
C LYS A 51 9.28 7.24 -9.10
N SER A 52 9.94 6.20 -8.58
CA SER A 52 9.99 4.90 -9.28
C SER A 52 8.72 4.10 -9.03
N GLU A 53 8.23 4.08 -7.80
CA GLU A 53 7.08 3.27 -7.40
C GLU A 53 5.79 3.65 -8.12
N ILE A 54 5.56 4.94 -8.39
CA ILE A 54 4.35 5.35 -9.11
C ILE A 54 4.35 4.85 -10.56
N GLU A 55 5.51 4.80 -11.21
CA GLU A 55 5.63 4.28 -12.57
C GLU A 55 5.55 2.75 -12.61
N ASN A 56 6.14 2.08 -11.61
CA ASN A 56 5.98 0.64 -11.42
C ASN A 56 4.50 0.27 -11.26
N LEU A 57 3.75 1.02 -10.44
CA LEU A 57 2.31 0.82 -10.28
C LEU A 57 1.56 1.06 -11.60
N ALA A 58 1.88 2.14 -12.32
CA ALA A 58 1.22 2.46 -13.59
C ALA A 58 1.42 1.38 -14.66
N GLY A 59 2.60 0.73 -14.68
CA GLY A 59 2.94 -0.36 -15.60
C GLY A 59 2.35 -1.71 -15.17
N GLU A 60 2.36 -2.03 -13.89
CA GLU A 60 1.88 -3.31 -13.37
C GLU A 60 0.34 -3.37 -13.31
N VAL A 61 -0.30 -2.32 -12.79
CA VAL A 61 -1.75 -2.27 -12.64
C VAL A 61 -2.34 -1.67 -13.91
N THR A 62 -2.88 -2.52 -14.78
CA THR A 62 -3.40 -2.12 -16.10
C THR A 62 -4.91 -1.87 -16.12
N PHE A 63 -5.59 -2.08 -14.99
CA PHE A 63 -7.03 -1.92 -14.85
C PHE A 63 -7.38 -0.88 -13.78
N ARG A 64 -8.61 -0.40 -13.80
CA ARG A 64 -9.15 0.53 -12.81
C ARG A 64 -9.96 -0.25 -11.77
N ASN A 65 -9.70 -0.03 -10.48
CA ASN A 65 -10.55 -0.61 -9.42
C ASN A 65 -12.00 -0.11 -9.55
N SER A 66 -12.99 -0.98 -9.31
CA SER A 66 -14.39 -0.55 -9.22
C SER A 66 -14.61 0.46 -8.10
N ASP A 67 -15.68 1.25 -8.18
CA ASP A 67 -15.98 2.24 -7.14
C ASP A 67 -16.34 1.56 -5.80
N ALA A 68 -16.97 0.38 -5.85
CA ALA A 68 -17.25 -0.45 -4.68
C ALA A 68 -15.96 -0.91 -3.97
N VAL A 69 -14.95 -1.37 -4.74
CA VAL A 69 -13.63 -1.70 -4.21
C VAL A 69 -13.01 -0.49 -3.53
N ARG A 70 -12.99 0.67 -4.19
CA ARG A 70 -12.41 1.89 -3.63
C ARG A 70 -13.09 2.30 -2.34
N GLU A 71 -14.42 2.29 -2.31
CA GLU A 71 -15.20 2.60 -1.12
C GLU A 71 -14.89 1.63 0.01
N ARG A 72 -14.76 0.33 -0.29
CA ARG A 72 -14.39 -0.68 0.71
C ARG A 72 -12.99 -0.43 1.26
N ILE A 73 -12.00 -0.14 0.41
CA ILE A 73 -10.63 0.19 0.83
C ILE A 73 -10.63 1.40 1.77
N GLN A 74 -11.41 2.44 1.46
CA GLN A 74 -11.49 3.65 2.28
C GLN A 74 -12.26 3.45 3.60
N SER A 75 -13.28 2.59 3.62
CA SER A 75 -14.08 2.32 4.82
C SER A 75 -13.35 1.42 5.83
N ARG A 76 -12.47 0.52 5.37
CA ARG A 76 -11.64 -0.36 6.22
C ARG A 76 -10.43 0.35 6.80
N LYS A 77 -10.67 1.21 7.78
CA LYS A 77 -9.62 2.02 8.42
C LYS A 77 -8.60 1.15 9.16
N LEU A 78 -7.31 1.33 8.85
CA LEU A 78 -6.21 0.81 9.65
C LEU A 78 -6.27 1.36 11.09
N PRO A 79 -5.82 0.61 12.12
CA PRO A 79 -5.87 1.07 13.50
C PRO A 79 -4.85 2.18 13.78
N ASN A 80 -5.11 3.02 14.80
CA ASN A 80 -4.16 4.03 15.29
C ASN A 80 -3.58 4.94 14.18
N ARG A 81 -4.44 5.46 13.29
CA ARG A 81 -3.97 6.26 12.15
C ARG A 81 -3.31 7.54 12.60
N VAL A 82 -2.20 7.87 11.97
CA VAL A 82 -1.46 9.12 12.18
C VAL A 82 -1.37 9.91 10.89
N LYS A 83 -1.52 11.23 11.02
CA LYS A 83 -1.30 12.16 9.93
C LYS A 83 0.20 12.31 9.70
N LEU A 84 0.66 11.96 8.52
CA LEU A 84 2.02 12.24 8.08
C LEU A 84 1.97 13.30 6.97
N THR A 85 2.70 14.40 7.18
CA THR A 85 2.94 15.39 6.13
C THR A 85 4.27 15.07 5.44
N LEU A 86 4.24 14.96 4.12
CA LEU A 86 5.39 14.72 3.26
C LEU A 86 5.62 15.92 2.36
N GLU A 87 6.86 16.41 2.27
CA GLU A 87 7.27 17.43 1.32
C GLU A 87 7.93 16.78 0.09
N LEU A 88 7.19 16.70 -1.01
CA LEU A 88 7.60 16.04 -2.26
C LEU A 88 7.74 17.06 -3.40
N ASP A 89 8.37 16.69 -4.50
CA ASP A 89 8.38 17.50 -5.72
C ASP A 89 6.96 17.65 -6.29
N ALA A 90 6.64 18.84 -6.80
CA ALA A 90 5.29 19.16 -7.26
C ALA A 90 4.89 18.35 -8.50
N ASP A 91 5.83 18.07 -9.40
CA ASP A 91 5.65 17.20 -10.57
C ASP A 91 5.34 15.76 -10.13
N LEU A 92 6.07 15.25 -9.14
CA LEU A 92 5.83 13.93 -8.56
C LEU A 92 4.44 13.83 -7.93
N VAL A 93 4.01 14.84 -7.17
CA VAL A 93 2.66 14.83 -6.59
C VAL A 93 1.59 14.82 -7.68
N SER A 94 1.75 15.62 -8.74
CA SER A 94 0.82 15.62 -9.87
C SER A 94 0.76 14.26 -10.56
N ARG A 95 1.92 13.61 -10.74
CA ARG A 95 2.00 12.27 -11.34
C ARG A 95 1.36 11.19 -10.46
N ILE A 96 1.57 11.25 -9.15
CA ILE A 96 0.88 10.37 -8.19
C ILE A 96 -0.63 10.56 -8.28
N ASP A 97 -1.10 11.81 -8.29
CA ASP A 97 -2.53 12.10 -8.33
C ASP A 97 -3.16 11.61 -9.65
N GLU A 98 -2.49 11.80 -10.79
CA GLU A 98 -2.91 11.32 -12.10
C GLU A 98 -3.08 9.80 -12.12
N VAL A 99 -2.02 9.04 -11.82
CA VAL A 99 -2.01 7.58 -11.90
C VAL A 99 -3.03 6.97 -10.92
N LEU A 100 -3.06 7.47 -9.68
CA LEU A 100 -3.97 6.93 -8.67
C LEU A 100 -5.44 7.29 -8.98
N GLN A 101 -5.70 8.44 -9.61
CA GLN A 101 -7.04 8.77 -10.08
C GLN A 101 -7.47 7.88 -11.25
N GLU A 102 -6.60 7.69 -12.23
CA GLU A 102 -6.83 6.84 -13.41
C GLU A 102 -7.15 5.38 -13.00
N ARG A 103 -6.41 4.84 -12.04
CA ARG A 103 -6.57 3.47 -11.52
C ARG A 103 -7.59 3.33 -10.39
N ASN A 104 -8.18 4.44 -9.96
CA ASN A 104 -9.13 4.52 -8.85
C ASN A 104 -8.59 3.99 -7.49
N ILE A 105 -7.35 4.36 -7.17
CA ILE A 105 -6.65 3.90 -5.98
C ILE A 105 -6.61 5.03 -4.94
N PRO A 106 -6.97 4.79 -3.67
CA PRO A 106 -6.76 5.77 -2.61
C PRO A 106 -5.26 6.04 -2.37
N ARG A 107 -4.89 7.32 -2.26
CA ARG A 107 -3.49 7.74 -1.98
C ARG A 107 -2.91 7.09 -0.72
N ASP A 108 -3.71 7.03 0.34
CA ASP A 108 -3.29 6.41 1.60
C ASP A 108 -2.97 4.92 1.41
N SER A 109 -3.69 4.20 0.56
CA SER A 109 -3.45 2.78 0.29
C SER A 109 -2.13 2.55 -0.43
N PHE A 110 -1.85 3.33 -1.48
CA PHE A 110 -0.57 3.32 -2.17
C PHE A 110 0.60 3.57 -1.21
N VAL A 111 0.53 4.65 -0.42
CA VAL A 111 1.61 5.02 0.48
C VAL A 111 1.78 4.00 1.62
N ASN A 112 0.69 3.55 2.24
CA ASN A 112 0.79 2.54 3.29
C ASN A 112 1.32 1.21 2.76
N ARG A 113 0.96 0.79 1.53
CA ARG A 113 1.48 -0.44 0.92
C ARG A 113 2.99 -0.36 0.73
N VAL A 114 3.48 0.70 0.08
CA VAL A 114 4.92 0.91 -0.14
C VAL A 114 5.67 0.91 1.19
N LEU A 115 5.18 1.66 2.19
CA LEU A 115 5.84 1.74 3.49
C LEU A 115 5.74 0.43 4.30
N PHE A 116 4.64 -0.32 4.17
CA PHE A 116 4.46 -1.62 4.80
C PHE A 116 5.54 -2.60 4.32
N PHE A 117 5.70 -2.73 3.00
CA PHE A 117 6.69 -3.62 2.42
C PHE A 117 8.13 -3.18 2.70
N LEU A 118 8.38 -1.88 2.85
CA LEU A 118 9.70 -1.37 3.21
C LEU A 118 10.18 -1.83 4.60
N ILE A 119 9.24 -2.10 5.52
CA ILE A 119 9.54 -2.56 6.89
C ILE A 119 9.12 -4.02 7.14
N ALA A 120 8.55 -4.68 6.13
CA ALA A 120 8.06 -6.04 6.26
C ALA A 120 9.22 -6.97 6.58
N LYS A 121 9.05 -7.80 7.61
CA LYS A 121 10.01 -8.84 7.97
C LYS A 121 9.62 -10.13 7.25
N LYS A 122 10.57 -11.05 7.12
CA LYS A 122 10.35 -12.37 6.53
C LYS A 122 9.06 -13.06 7.01
N PRO A 123 8.73 -13.13 8.32
CA PRO A 123 7.47 -13.74 8.76
C PRO A 123 6.20 -13.07 8.21
N HIS A 124 6.24 -11.76 7.96
CA HIS A 124 5.11 -11.06 7.33
C HIS A 124 4.99 -11.42 5.86
N LEU A 125 6.11 -11.54 5.15
CA LEU A 125 6.15 -11.92 3.72
C LEU A 125 5.73 -13.38 3.55
N ASP A 126 6.25 -14.28 4.39
CA ASP A 126 5.89 -15.70 4.40
C ASP A 126 4.39 -15.89 4.67
N ALA A 127 3.79 -15.13 5.60
CA ALA A 127 2.36 -15.16 5.87
C ALA A 127 1.49 -14.65 4.70
N LEU A 128 2.08 -13.89 3.78
CA LEU A 128 1.43 -13.41 2.56
C LEU A 128 1.76 -14.28 1.34
N GLY A 129 2.56 -15.35 1.51
CA GLY A 129 3.03 -16.18 0.40
C GLY A 129 3.97 -15.45 -0.57
N ILE A 130 4.64 -14.39 -0.12
CA ILE A 130 5.54 -13.58 -0.95
C ILE A 130 6.97 -14.08 -0.82
N GLU A 131 7.57 -14.43 -1.96
CA GLU A 131 8.95 -14.85 -2.01
C GLU A 131 9.90 -13.67 -1.79
N TYR A 132 10.90 -13.86 -0.93
CA TYR A 132 11.91 -12.84 -0.64
C TYR A 132 13.22 -13.49 -0.18
N GLU A 133 14.30 -13.16 -0.89
CA GLU A 133 15.65 -13.55 -0.53
C GLU A 133 16.44 -12.35 0.02
N ARG A 134 16.98 -12.50 1.23
CA ARG A 134 17.72 -11.44 1.92
C ARG A 134 19.19 -11.35 1.48
N ARG A 135 19.75 -12.42 0.93
CA ARG A 135 21.19 -12.57 0.69
C ARG A 135 21.44 -12.85 -0.78
N SER A 136 21.74 -11.80 -1.55
CA SER A 136 22.57 -11.98 -2.74
C SER A 136 24.04 -11.98 -2.31
N GLN A 137 24.88 -12.76 -2.99
CA GLN A 137 26.32 -12.56 -2.84
C GLN A 137 26.67 -11.18 -3.42
N ALA A 138 27.31 -10.34 -2.62
CA ALA A 138 27.78 -9.03 -3.07
C ALA A 138 28.73 -9.21 -4.26
N SER A 139 28.26 -8.91 -5.45
CA SER A 139 29.03 -9.05 -6.70
C SER A 139 29.65 -7.73 -7.16
N ALA A 140 29.22 -6.60 -6.59
CA ALA A 140 29.69 -5.26 -6.94
C ALA A 140 30.39 -4.58 -5.75
N LYS A 141 30.74 -3.30 -5.94
CA LYS A 141 31.34 -2.52 -4.85
C LYS A 141 30.28 -2.32 -3.75
N PRO A 142 30.65 -2.35 -2.46
CA PRO A 142 29.68 -2.22 -1.36
C PRO A 142 28.79 -0.97 -1.44
N LEU A 143 29.31 0.15 -1.97
CA LEU A 143 28.52 1.37 -2.18
C LEU A 143 27.54 1.27 -3.36
N GLU A 144 27.91 0.55 -4.42
CA GLU A 144 27.03 0.31 -5.57
C GLU A 144 25.89 -0.64 -5.17
N ASP A 145 26.19 -1.69 -4.40
CA ASP A 145 25.18 -2.59 -3.84
C ASP A 145 24.22 -1.84 -2.90
N ALA A 146 24.75 -1.07 -1.95
CA ALA A 146 23.93 -0.25 -1.04
C ALA A 146 23.06 0.74 -1.81
N TRP A 147 23.59 1.35 -2.88
CA TRP A 147 22.83 2.24 -3.74
C TRP A 147 21.71 1.51 -4.47
N GLY A 148 21.95 0.30 -4.96
CA GLY A 148 20.92 -0.57 -5.55
C GLY A 148 19.76 -0.80 -4.59
N TYR A 149 20.05 -1.22 -3.35
CA TYR A 149 19.03 -1.43 -2.32
C TYR A 149 18.27 -0.16 -1.93
N LEU A 150 18.93 0.99 -1.94
CA LEU A 150 18.26 2.26 -1.65
C LEU A 150 17.37 2.73 -2.80
N ARG A 151 17.80 2.50 -4.05
CA ARG A 151 17.10 2.95 -5.25
C ARG A 151 15.89 2.07 -5.57
N ASP A 152 16.02 0.76 -5.43
CA ASP A 152 14.93 -0.19 -5.61
C ASP A 152 14.92 -1.22 -4.46
N PRO A 153 14.35 -0.86 -3.30
CA PRO A 153 14.28 -1.77 -2.15
C PRO A 153 13.39 -2.99 -2.39
N PHE A 154 12.59 -3.00 -3.45
CA PHE A 154 11.63 -4.08 -3.75
C PHE A 154 12.07 -4.97 -4.90
N PHE A 155 13.27 -4.76 -5.47
CA PHE A 155 13.80 -5.55 -6.58
C PHE A 155 13.69 -7.06 -6.33
N HIS A 156 14.13 -7.55 -5.17
CA HIS A 156 14.06 -8.98 -4.86
C HIS A 156 12.62 -9.49 -4.75
N ILE A 157 11.71 -8.69 -4.20
CA ILE A 157 10.28 -9.06 -4.16
C ILE A 157 9.76 -9.17 -5.61
N ARG A 158 10.00 -8.19 -6.47
CA ARG A 158 9.52 -8.26 -7.86
C ARG A 158 10.12 -9.44 -8.61
N SER A 159 11.45 -9.58 -8.58
CA SER A 159 12.16 -10.62 -9.36
C SER A 159 11.78 -12.06 -8.99
N LEU A 160 11.36 -12.29 -7.74
CA LEU A 160 10.97 -13.62 -7.25
C LEU A 160 9.46 -13.87 -7.37
N ASN A 161 8.67 -12.89 -7.80
CA ASN A 161 7.22 -13.03 -7.86
C ASN A 161 6.66 -12.50 -9.21
N ASP A 162 7.29 -12.88 -10.31
CA ASP A 162 6.87 -12.58 -11.69
C ASP A 162 6.77 -11.07 -11.99
N ASP A 163 7.71 -10.28 -11.46
CA ASP A 163 7.73 -8.81 -11.55
C ASP A 163 6.51 -8.09 -10.96
N ARG A 164 5.68 -8.81 -10.20
CA ARG A 164 4.53 -8.23 -9.51
C ARG A 164 4.94 -7.65 -8.16
N PHE A 165 4.20 -6.63 -7.71
CA PHE A 165 4.31 -6.04 -6.38
C PHE A 165 2.97 -5.48 -5.92
N TYR A 166 2.26 -4.74 -6.76
CA TYR A 166 0.95 -4.15 -6.48
C TYR A 166 -0.22 -5.13 -6.63
N THR A 167 0.00 -6.22 -7.37
CA THR A 167 -0.96 -7.31 -7.64
C THR A 167 -0.62 -8.62 -6.91
N LEU A 168 0.49 -8.66 -6.15
CA LEU A 168 0.88 -9.86 -5.39
C LEU A 168 -0.05 -10.16 -4.21
N ALA A 169 -0.11 -9.21 -3.27
CA ALA A 169 -0.90 -9.35 -2.06
C ALA A 169 -2.28 -8.74 -2.25
N HIS A 170 -3.27 -9.63 -2.28
CA HIS A 170 -4.67 -9.32 -2.09
C HIS A 170 -5.03 -9.58 -0.62
N PHE A 171 -5.08 -8.51 0.17
CA PHE A 171 -5.45 -8.63 1.57
C PHE A 171 -6.95 -8.89 1.64
N PRO A 172 -7.41 -10.01 2.23
CA PRO A 172 -8.84 -10.26 2.38
C PRO A 172 -9.45 -9.23 3.34
N ASP A 173 -10.78 -9.06 3.27
CA ASP A 173 -11.50 -8.15 4.15
C ASP A 173 -11.72 -8.74 5.56
N CYS A 174 -10.66 -9.29 6.14
CA CYS A 174 -10.63 -9.88 7.46
C CYS A 174 -9.25 -9.68 8.13
N PRO A 175 -9.15 -9.85 9.45
CA PRO A 175 -7.85 -9.87 10.13
C PRO A 175 -6.98 -11.01 9.61
N LEU A 176 -5.71 -10.72 9.28
CA LEU A 176 -4.78 -11.75 8.75
C LEU A 176 -4.41 -12.78 9.83
N SER A 177 -4.44 -12.39 11.10
CA SER A 177 -4.28 -13.29 12.25
C SER A 177 -4.84 -12.62 13.51
N GLN A 178 -4.84 -13.32 14.65
CA GLN A 178 -5.23 -12.73 15.94
C GLN A 178 -4.40 -11.49 16.33
N SER A 179 -3.17 -11.36 15.81
CA SER A 179 -2.25 -10.27 16.12
C SER A 179 -2.12 -9.21 15.03
N LEU A 180 -2.61 -9.47 13.82
CA LEU A 180 -2.56 -8.55 12.69
C LEU A 180 -3.95 -7.99 12.40
N PRO A 181 -4.09 -6.65 12.24
CA PRO A 181 -5.38 -6.07 11.92
C PRO A 181 -5.82 -6.48 10.51
N ASN A 182 -7.05 -6.12 10.16
CA ASN A 182 -7.50 -6.16 8.78
C ASN A 182 -6.60 -5.23 7.93
N LEU A 183 -5.92 -5.81 6.94
CA LEU A 183 -4.98 -5.12 6.05
C LEU A 183 -5.60 -4.73 4.71
N PHE A 184 -6.92 -4.88 4.54
CA PHE A 184 -7.64 -4.60 3.29
C PHE A 184 -7.37 -3.20 2.74
N ALA A 185 -7.19 -2.20 3.61
CA ALA A 185 -6.85 -0.83 3.20
C ALA A 185 -5.48 -0.68 2.52
N LEU A 186 -4.62 -1.72 2.54
CA LEU A 186 -3.34 -1.76 1.83
C LEU A 186 -3.47 -2.27 0.39
N ASN A 187 -4.65 -2.72 -0.04
CA ASN A 187 -4.89 -3.12 -1.41
C ASN A 187 -4.76 -1.92 -2.35
N THR A 188 -4.13 -2.16 -3.49
CA THR A 188 -3.95 -1.17 -4.57
C THR A 188 -4.61 -1.63 -5.86
N ALA A 189 -4.62 -2.93 -6.13
CA ALA A 189 -5.24 -3.52 -7.31
C ALA A 189 -6.14 -4.67 -6.85
N VAL A 190 -7.44 -4.57 -7.09
CA VAL A 190 -8.40 -5.66 -6.86
C VAL A 190 -9.25 -5.74 -8.11
N SER A 191 -9.05 -6.80 -8.91
CA SER A 191 -9.82 -7.00 -10.12
C SER A 191 -11.28 -7.34 -9.77
N ASP A 192 -12.19 -7.26 -10.74
CA ASP A 192 -13.58 -7.66 -10.50
C ASP A 192 -13.67 -9.15 -10.11
N GLN A 193 -12.82 -9.99 -10.69
CA GLN A 193 -12.72 -11.42 -10.33
C GLN A 193 -12.24 -11.59 -8.88
N ASP A 194 -11.18 -10.89 -8.46
CA ASP A 194 -10.71 -10.95 -7.07
C ASP A 194 -11.77 -10.44 -6.10
N TRP A 195 -12.48 -9.38 -6.51
CA TRP A 195 -13.53 -8.77 -5.72
C TRP A 195 -14.72 -9.72 -5.55
N GLU A 196 -15.14 -10.39 -6.61
CA GLU A 196 -16.15 -11.44 -6.56
C GLU A 196 -15.70 -12.54 -5.60
N MET A 197 -14.51 -13.10 -5.79
CA MET A 197 -13.93 -14.13 -4.92
C MET A 197 -13.89 -13.73 -3.44
N MET A 198 -13.59 -12.47 -3.13
CA MET A 198 -13.58 -11.97 -1.75
C MET A 198 -14.98 -11.81 -1.13
N ASN A 199 -16.02 -11.70 -1.95
CA ASN A 199 -17.40 -11.49 -1.50
C ASN A 199 -18.32 -12.71 -1.75
N ILE A 200 -17.79 -13.83 -2.24
CA ILE A 200 -18.54 -15.11 -2.29
C ILE A 200 -19.02 -15.42 -0.87
N SER A 201 -20.33 -15.62 -0.69
CA SER A 201 -20.86 -15.97 0.62
C SER A 201 -20.37 -17.36 1.03
N ALA A 202 -20.29 -17.62 2.34
CA ALA A 202 -19.94 -18.96 2.81
C ALA A 202 -20.90 -20.03 2.26
N ASP A 203 -22.18 -19.67 2.10
CA ASP A 203 -23.21 -20.56 1.57
C ASP A 203 -23.01 -20.83 0.07
N ASP A 204 -22.65 -19.83 -0.73
CA ASP A 204 -22.33 -20.00 -2.15
C ASP A 204 -21.09 -20.87 -2.33
N LEU A 205 -20.06 -20.68 -1.50
CA LEU A 205 -18.83 -21.47 -1.54
C LEU A 205 -19.08 -22.93 -1.13
N LEU A 206 -19.93 -23.15 -0.11
CA LEU A 206 -20.32 -24.49 0.32
C LEU A 206 -21.24 -25.17 -0.70
N ALA A 207 -22.08 -24.42 -1.42
CA ALA A 207 -22.88 -24.93 -2.54
C ALA A 207 -21.99 -25.35 -3.73
N GLU A 208 -20.99 -24.54 -4.11
CA GLU A 208 -20.01 -24.89 -5.16
C GLU A 208 -19.21 -26.15 -4.82
N LEU A 209 -18.89 -26.36 -3.54
CA LEU A 209 -18.22 -27.56 -3.05
C LEU A 209 -19.15 -28.77 -2.90
N GLY A 210 -20.44 -28.63 -3.23
CA GLY A 210 -21.45 -29.68 -3.09
C GLY A 210 -21.74 -30.08 -1.64
N MET A 211 -21.42 -29.20 -0.69
CA MET A 211 -21.61 -29.44 0.75
C MET A 211 -22.98 -28.97 1.25
N ILE A 212 -23.66 -28.11 0.50
CA ILE A 212 -25.07 -27.76 0.71
C ILE A 212 -25.87 -28.32 -0.47
N SER A 213 -26.73 -29.30 -0.23
CA SER A 213 -27.72 -29.74 -1.21
C SER A 213 -28.84 -28.70 -1.32
N ASP A 214 -29.39 -28.45 -2.51
CA ASP A 214 -30.47 -27.50 -2.86
C ASP A 214 -31.79 -27.63 -2.06
N MET A 215 -31.84 -28.34 -0.93
CA MET A 215 -33.06 -28.76 -0.25
C MET A 215 -33.63 -27.81 0.82
N GLU A 216 -33.01 -26.66 1.14
CA GLU A 216 -33.54 -25.77 2.21
C GLU A 216 -33.81 -24.32 1.80
N VAL A 217 -34.00 -24.01 0.51
CA VAL A 217 -34.64 -22.72 0.11
C VAL A 217 -36.16 -22.93 0.03
N GLY A 218 -36.75 -23.35 1.14
CA GLY A 218 -38.19 -23.52 1.32
C GLY A 218 -38.77 -22.39 2.17
N HIS A 219 -39.34 -21.39 1.50
CA HIS A 219 -40.35 -20.44 1.99
C HIS A 219 -40.55 -20.29 3.51
N ALA A 220 -40.10 -19.17 4.06
CA ALA A 220 -40.75 -18.54 5.21
C ALA A 220 -41.19 -17.12 4.84
N THR A 221 -42.24 -17.04 4.01
CA THR A 221 -43.14 -15.88 4.02
C THR A 221 -44.07 -16.02 5.22
N ASN A 222 -43.96 -15.10 6.18
CA ASN A 222 -45.06 -14.60 7.00
C ASN A 222 -44.74 -13.19 7.46
#